data_AF-A0A3D8YBB1-F1
#
_entry.id   AF-A0A3D8YBB1-F1
#
_cell.length_a   1.000
_cell.length_b   1.000
_cell.length_c   1.000
_cell.angle_alpha   90.00
_cell.angle_beta   90.00
_cell.angle_gamma   90.00
#
_symmetry.space_group_name_H-M   'P 1'
#
loop_
_entity.id
_entity.type
_entity.pdbx_description
1 polymer ?
#
loop_
_entity_poly.entity_id
_entity_poly.type
_entity_poly.pdbx_seq_one_letter_code
_entity_poly.pdbx_strand_id
1 'polypeptide(L)'
;MKELERTNNGTAAHPVATSKPLTSLEIYDRYSAMAYGIILQIIPQQHLAQEILVNVFASPQLQACNSYPFSFAACVIKLARSKAIDMKKRIMELDNSSATLPADDNDKSPQRIFDLAFRQGFTPDEVAQKLFISKSEVLKAFHDFFKSYRNS
;
A
#
# COMPACT_ATOMS: atom_id res chain seq x y z
N MET A 1 29.00 -3.77 64.82
CA MET A 1 28.09 -2.60 64.79
C MET A 1 28.59 -1.68 63.69
N LYS A 2 27.92 -1.31 62.60
CA LYS A 2 26.60 -1.53 62.01
C LYS A 2 26.87 -1.38 60.49
N GLU A 3 26.63 -2.40 59.70
CA GLU A 3 25.53 -2.45 58.72
C GLU A 3 25.37 -1.17 57.87
N LEU A 4 25.80 -1.28 56.60
CA LEU A 4 25.40 -0.39 55.52
C LEU A 4 24.73 -1.25 54.44
N GLU A 5 23.51 -1.69 54.73
CA GLU A 5 22.54 -2.07 53.72
C GLU A 5 21.33 -1.14 53.84
N ARG A 6 21.02 -0.40 52.77
CA ARG A 6 19.64 -0.09 52.39
C ARG A 6 19.55 0.35 50.92
N THR A 7 19.17 -0.64 50.11
CA THR A 7 18.09 -0.57 49.10
C THR A 7 18.14 0.54 48.07
N ASN A 8 18.56 0.23 46.85
CA ASN A 8 17.97 0.87 45.66
C ASN A 8 17.18 -0.17 44.88
N ASN A 9 15.89 0.13 44.76
CA ASN A 9 14.82 -0.73 44.30
C ASN A 9 14.51 -0.35 42.86
N GLY A 10 14.42 -1.37 42.00
CA GLY A 10 13.58 -1.35 40.80
C GLY A 10 13.83 -0.25 39.76
N THR A 11 14.62 -0.57 38.75
CA THR A 11 14.18 -0.30 37.38
C THR A 11 14.72 -1.41 36.50
N ALA A 12 13.91 -2.47 36.35
CA ALA A 12 14.10 -3.42 35.28
C ALA A 12 13.92 -2.64 33.97
N ALA A 13 15.03 -2.17 33.41
CA ALA A 13 15.09 -1.77 32.02
C ALA A 13 14.84 -3.06 31.22
N HIS A 14 13.57 -3.31 30.90
CA HIS A 14 13.25 -4.22 29.83
C HIS A 14 14.04 -3.75 28.61
N PRO A 15 14.88 -4.59 27.99
CA PRO A 15 15.46 -4.23 26.72
C PRO A 15 14.27 -4.08 25.78
N VAL A 16 13.99 -2.83 25.38
CA VAL A 16 13.15 -2.55 24.22
C VAL A 16 13.78 -3.39 23.12
N ALA A 17 13.07 -4.44 22.70
CA ALA A 17 13.54 -5.34 21.67
C ALA A 17 13.80 -4.49 20.43
N THR A 18 15.07 -4.14 20.21
CA THR A 18 15.52 -3.50 19.00
C THR A 18 15.36 -4.57 17.93
N SER A 19 14.19 -4.59 17.28
CA SER A 19 13.94 -5.48 16.16
C SER A 19 15.00 -5.17 15.13
N LYS A 20 15.95 -6.10 14.95
CA LYS A 20 16.99 -5.99 13.95
C LYS A 20 16.31 -5.67 12.61
N PRO A 21 16.78 -4.66 11.86
CA PRO A 21 16.20 -4.38 10.54
C PRO A 21 16.31 -5.64 9.69
N LEU A 22 15.19 -6.04 9.09
CA LEU A 22 15.15 -7.21 8.23
C LEU A 22 16.12 -7.01 7.06
N THR A 23 16.83 -8.07 6.69
CA THR A 23 17.69 -8.05 5.51
C THR A 23 16.83 -7.94 4.24
N SER A 24 17.42 -7.46 3.14
CA SER A 24 16.71 -7.35 1.86
C SER A 24 16.14 -8.69 1.38
N LEU A 25 16.83 -9.80 1.67
CA LEU A 25 16.38 -11.14 1.35
C LEU A 25 15.15 -11.54 2.17
N GLU A 26 15.17 -11.33 3.48
CA GLU A 26 14.01 -11.63 4.34
C GLU A 26 12.78 -10.77 3.99
N ILE A 27 13.01 -9.50 3.62
CA ILE A 27 11.96 -8.61 3.15
C ILE A 27 11.36 -9.13 1.84
N TYR A 28 12.20 -9.56 0.90
CA TYR A 28 11.76 -10.13 -0.36
C TYR A 28 10.95 -11.41 -0.14
N ASP A 29 11.48 -12.38 0.61
CA ASP A 29 10.80 -13.65 0.87
C ASP A 29 9.43 -13.46 1.52
N ARG A 30 9.32 -12.49 2.44
CA ARG A 30 8.08 -12.25 3.19
C ARG A 30 7.03 -11.46 2.41
N TYR A 31 7.44 -10.49 1.60
CA TYR A 31 6.51 -9.51 1.04
C TYR A 31 6.41 -9.52 -0.49
N SER A 32 7.26 -10.28 -1.19
CA SER A 32 7.28 -10.32 -2.67
C SER A 32 5.95 -10.77 -3.25
N ALA A 33 5.37 -11.87 -2.75
CA ALA A 33 4.10 -12.39 -3.24
C ALA A 33 2.95 -11.37 -3.06
N MET A 34 2.92 -10.68 -1.92
CA MET A 34 1.93 -9.63 -1.63
C MET A 34 2.10 -8.45 -2.58
N ALA A 35 3.33 -7.92 -2.69
CA ALA A 35 3.64 -6.80 -3.58
C ALA A 35 3.30 -7.16 -5.04
N TYR A 36 3.67 -8.36 -5.49
CA TYR A 36 3.38 -8.85 -6.83
C TYR A 36 1.88 -8.94 -7.09
N GLY A 37 1.10 -9.45 -6.14
CA GLY A 37 -0.36 -9.49 -6.22
C GLY A 37 -0.98 -8.09 -6.37
N ILE A 38 -0.50 -7.11 -5.60
CA ILE A 38 -0.94 -5.71 -5.74
C ILE A 38 -0.60 -5.13 -7.12
N ILE A 39 0.62 -5.40 -7.61
CA ILE A 39 1.06 -4.92 -8.92
C ILE A 39 0.19 -5.51 -10.03
N LEU A 40 -0.11 -6.82 -9.98
CA LEU A 40 -0.95 -7.50 -10.98
C LEU A 40 -2.37 -6.95 -11.07
N GLN A 41 -2.93 -6.44 -9.96
CA GLN A 41 -4.26 -5.80 -9.98
C GLN A 41 -4.27 -4.47 -10.77
N ILE A 42 -3.10 -3.88 -11.02
CA ILE A 42 -2.92 -2.59 -11.70
C ILE A 42 -2.36 -2.80 -13.11
N ILE A 43 -1.38 -3.68 -13.26
CA ILE A 43 -0.69 -4.05 -14.50
C ILE A 43 -0.79 -5.57 -14.67
N PRO A 44 -1.75 -6.07 -15.47
CA PRO A 44 -1.98 -7.50 -15.64
C PRO A 44 -0.87 -8.24 -16.40
N GLN A 45 0.00 -7.52 -17.11
CA GLN A 45 1.10 -8.13 -17.87
C GLN A 45 2.19 -8.64 -16.91
N GLN A 46 2.33 -9.96 -16.80
CA GLN A 46 3.25 -10.61 -15.84
C GLN A 46 4.70 -10.13 -15.96
N HIS A 47 5.21 -9.98 -17.18
CA HIS A 47 6.58 -9.52 -17.41
C HIS A 47 6.84 -8.12 -16.84
N LEU A 48 5.93 -7.17 -17.10
CA LEU A 48 6.01 -5.81 -16.54
C LEU A 48 5.82 -5.83 -15.02
N ALA A 49 4.91 -6.66 -14.52
CA ALA A 49 4.69 -6.78 -13.08
C ALA A 49 5.93 -7.29 -12.33
N GLN A 50 6.68 -8.24 -12.92
CA GLN A 50 7.95 -8.72 -12.38
C GLN A 50 9.02 -7.63 -12.39
N GLU A 51 9.12 -6.85 -13.46
CA GLU A 51 10.05 -5.71 -13.53
C GLU A 51 9.75 -4.67 -12.44
N ILE A 52 8.47 -4.32 -12.27
CA ILE A 52 8.04 -3.40 -11.21
C ILE A 52 8.33 -3.98 -9.83
N LEU A 53 8.14 -5.29 -9.62
CA LEU A 53 8.47 -5.96 -8.37
C LEU A 53 9.94 -5.78 -8.02
N VAL A 54 10.85 -6.01 -8.97
CA VAL A 54 12.29 -5.75 -8.79
C VAL A 54 12.51 -4.29 -8.41
N ASN A 55 11.86 -3.35 -9.10
CA ASN A 55 11.95 -1.92 -8.81
C ASN A 55 11.39 -1.52 -7.43
N VAL A 56 10.45 -2.28 -6.86
CA VAL A 56 9.95 -2.09 -5.48
C VAL A 56 11.05 -2.44 -4.49
N PHE A 57 11.64 -3.63 -4.61
CA PHE A 57 12.62 -4.12 -3.65
C PHE A 57 14.02 -3.51 -3.81
N ALA A 58 14.34 -2.98 -4.98
CA ALA A 58 15.53 -2.15 -5.21
C ALA A 58 15.36 -0.69 -4.75
N SER A 59 14.14 -0.27 -4.38
CA SER A 59 13.86 1.13 -4.06
C SER A 59 14.48 1.55 -2.73
N PRO A 60 15.19 2.69 -2.65
CA PRO A 60 15.65 3.21 -1.36
C PRO A 60 14.48 3.56 -0.42
N GLN A 61 13.29 3.84 -0.99
CA GLN A 61 12.07 4.13 -0.24
C GLN A 61 11.59 2.94 0.60
N LEU A 62 12.01 1.71 0.27
CA LEU A 62 11.68 0.53 1.06
C LEU A 62 12.30 0.60 2.46
N GLN A 63 13.45 1.25 2.61
CA GLN A 63 14.10 1.42 3.92
C GLN A 63 13.28 2.33 4.85
N ALA A 64 12.54 3.30 4.29
CA ALA A 64 11.64 4.16 5.05
C ALA A 64 10.45 3.38 5.65
N CYS A 65 10.17 2.16 5.16
CA CYS A 65 9.12 1.32 5.72
C CYS A 65 9.42 0.82 7.14
N ASN A 66 10.67 0.82 7.58
CA ASN A 66 11.04 0.48 8.96
C ASN A 66 10.46 1.47 9.99
N SER A 67 10.15 2.70 9.58
CA SER A 67 9.61 3.76 10.44
C SER A 67 8.16 4.13 10.08
N TYR A 68 7.48 3.29 9.29
CA TYR A 68 6.11 3.56 8.88
C TYR A 68 5.14 3.41 10.06
N PRO A 69 4.22 4.36 10.30
CA PRO A 69 3.41 4.42 11.52
C PRO A 69 2.40 3.28 11.69
N PHE A 70 2.15 2.50 10.64
CA PHE A 70 1.24 1.35 10.67
C PHE A 70 2.04 0.05 10.70
N SER A 71 2.17 -0.63 9.56
CA SER A 71 2.95 -1.86 9.43
C SER A 71 3.89 -1.79 8.24
N PHE A 72 4.98 -2.56 8.29
CA PHE A 72 5.88 -2.71 7.16
C PHE A 72 5.13 -3.19 5.91
N ALA A 73 4.19 -4.14 6.07
CA ALA A 73 3.32 -4.62 4.99
C ALA A 73 2.50 -3.49 4.34
N ALA A 74 1.88 -2.62 5.15
CA ALA A 74 1.13 -1.47 4.63
C ALA A 74 2.02 -0.51 3.83
N CYS A 75 3.25 -0.29 4.27
CA CYS A 75 4.23 0.49 3.53
C CYS A 75 4.62 -0.16 2.20
N VAL A 76 4.87 -1.47 2.18
CA VAL A 76 5.17 -2.23 0.95
C VAL A 76 3.99 -2.17 -0.03
N ILE A 77 2.76 -2.34 0.43
CA ILE A 77 1.54 -2.21 -0.39
C ILE A 77 1.48 -0.82 -1.03
N LYS A 78 1.70 0.23 -0.22
CA LYS A 78 1.71 1.62 -0.70
C LYS A 78 2.79 1.85 -1.77
N LEU A 79 4.00 1.36 -1.53
CA LEU A 79 5.14 1.50 -2.44
C LEU A 79 4.90 0.75 -3.76
N ALA A 80 4.45 -0.50 -3.68
CA ALA A 80 4.14 -1.34 -4.84
C ALA A 80 3.06 -0.70 -5.71
N ARG A 81 1.97 -0.24 -5.09
CA ARG A 81 0.89 0.48 -5.78
C ARG A 81 1.39 1.75 -6.47
N SER A 82 2.18 2.58 -5.77
CA SER A 82 2.72 3.82 -6.34
C SER A 82 3.54 3.54 -7.60
N LYS A 83 4.50 2.60 -7.52
CA LYS A 83 5.35 2.25 -8.66
C LYS A 83 4.57 1.65 -9.82
N ALA A 84 3.55 0.83 -9.55
CA ALA A 84 2.69 0.26 -10.59
C ALA A 84 1.86 1.33 -11.30
N ILE A 85 1.30 2.31 -10.58
CA ILE A 85 0.54 3.42 -11.18
C ILE A 85 1.46 4.30 -12.02
N ASP A 86 2.67 4.61 -11.52
CA ASP A 86 3.64 5.42 -12.26
C ASP A 86 4.04 4.73 -13.58
N MET A 87 4.28 3.42 -13.55
CA MET A 87 4.58 2.66 -14.76
C MET A 87 3.39 2.64 -15.73
N LYS A 88 2.17 2.41 -15.22
CA LYS A 88 0.94 2.41 -16.02
C LYS A 88 0.74 3.75 -16.73
N LYS A 89 0.98 4.86 -16.02
CA LYS A 89 0.91 6.21 -16.60
C LYS A 89 1.90 6.38 -17.75
N ARG A 90 3.16 5.95 -17.57
CA ARG A 90 4.18 6.01 -18.64
C ARG A 90 3.81 5.18 -19.86
N ILE A 91 3.26 3.98 -19.65
CA ILE A 91 2.77 3.12 -20.74
C ILE A 91 1.64 3.82 -21.51
N MET A 92 0.67 4.41 -20.79
CA MET A 92 -0.43 5.15 -21.40
C MET A 92 0.03 6.39 -22.18
N GLU A 93 1.02 7.12 -21.66
CA GLU A 93 1.63 8.28 -22.35
C GLU A 93 2.36 7.89 -23.64
N LEU A 94 2.99 6.71 -23.66
CA LEU A 94 3.67 6.16 -24.84
C LEU A 94 2.70 5.62 -25.88
N ASP A 95 1.54 5.12 -25.47
CA ASP A 95 0.57 4.48 -26.35
C ASP A 95 -0.24 5.49 -27.17
N ASN A 96 -0.49 6.71 -26.66
CA ASN A 96 -1.07 7.89 -27.35
C ASN A 96 -2.21 7.68 -28.38
N SER A 97 -2.86 6.51 -28.43
CA SER A 97 -3.85 6.10 -29.43
C SER A 97 -4.65 4.88 -28.97
N SER A 98 -5.34 4.96 -27.82
CA SER A 98 -6.55 4.17 -27.66
C SER A 98 -7.51 4.78 -26.65
N ALA A 99 -8.68 5.15 -27.18
CA ALA A 99 -9.94 5.48 -26.55
C ALA A 99 -9.99 5.35 -25.02
N THR A 100 -10.17 6.48 -24.36
CA THR A 100 -10.99 6.56 -23.16
C THR A 100 -12.32 5.87 -23.48
N LEU A 101 -12.48 4.61 -23.05
CA LEU A 101 -13.80 4.01 -22.97
C LEU A 101 -14.66 5.00 -22.16
N PRO A 102 -15.87 5.35 -22.63
CA PRO A 102 -16.80 6.10 -21.80
C PRO A 102 -17.20 5.15 -20.67
N ALA A 103 -16.40 5.15 -19.60
CA ALA A 103 -16.87 4.65 -18.33
C ALA A 103 -18.11 5.48 -18.02
N ASP A 104 -19.22 4.80 -17.72
CA ASP A 104 -20.40 5.43 -17.17
C ASP A 104 -19.96 6.27 -15.97
N ASP A 105 -19.83 7.59 -16.18
CA ASP A 105 -19.29 8.52 -15.17
C ASP A 105 -20.25 8.64 -13.97
N ASN A 106 -21.41 7.98 -14.06
CA ASN A 106 -22.42 7.91 -13.02
C ASN A 106 -22.42 6.57 -12.26
N ASP A 107 -21.55 5.60 -12.59
CA ASP A 107 -21.41 4.38 -11.79
C ASP A 107 -20.73 4.69 -10.44
N LYS A 108 -21.55 4.79 -9.40
CA LYS A 108 -21.16 5.03 -8.01
C LYS A 108 -21.02 3.73 -7.20
N SER A 109 -20.88 2.59 -7.87
CA SER A 109 -20.70 1.30 -7.20
C SER A 109 -19.43 1.30 -6.32
N PRO A 110 -19.44 0.57 -5.19
CA PRO A 110 -18.25 0.42 -4.34
C PRO A 110 -17.01 -0.08 -5.10
N GLN A 111 -17.21 -0.97 -6.07
CA GLN A 111 -16.13 -1.49 -6.92
C GLN A 111 -15.54 -0.40 -7.82
N ARG A 112 -16.38 0.42 -8.48
CA ARG A 112 -15.89 1.50 -9.34
C ARG A 112 -15.13 2.57 -8.55
N ILE A 113 -15.64 2.94 -7.38
CA ILE A 113 -14.99 3.87 -6.45
C ILE A 113 -13.63 3.30 -6.01
N PHE A 114 -13.59 2.01 -5.65
CA PHE A 114 -12.35 1.32 -5.30
C PHE A 114 -11.36 1.32 -6.47
N ASP A 115 -11.79 1.05 -7.69
CA ASP A 115 -10.89 0.98 -8.85
C ASP A 115 -10.31 2.35 -9.21
N LEU A 116 -11.11 3.42 -9.15
CA LEU A 116 -10.64 4.79 -9.33
C LEU A 116 -9.56 5.13 -8.31
N ALA A 117 -9.84 4.87 -7.03
CA ALA A 117 -8.87 5.15 -6.00
C ALA A 117 -7.65 4.24 -6.13
N PHE A 118 -7.84 2.93 -5.98
CA PHE A 118 -6.76 1.97 -5.82
C PHE A 118 -6.00 1.66 -7.12
N ARG A 119 -6.69 1.45 -8.25
CA ARG A 119 -6.04 1.00 -9.51
C ARG A 119 -5.66 2.14 -10.45
N GLN A 120 -6.32 3.29 -10.34
CA GLN A 120 -6.06 4.45 -11.21
C GLN A 120 -5.29 5.56 -10.50
N GLY A 121 -5.21 5.53 -9.17
CA GLY A 121 -4.33 6.42 -8.43
C GLY A 121 -5.00 7.67 -7.86
N PHE A 122 -6.30 7.86 -8.09
CA PHE A 122 -7.02 9.01 -7.58
C PHE A 122 -7.09 9.01 -6.05
N THR A 123 -6.94 10.18 -5.46
CA THR A 123 -7.19 10.44 -4.03
C THR A 123 -8.70 10.39 -3.74
N PRO A 124 -9.12 10.13 -2.49
CA PRO A 124 -10.54 10.15 -2.14
C PRO A 124 -11.25 11.47 -2.50
N ASP A 125 -10.53 12.58 -2.41
CA ASP A 125 -11.06 13.90 -2.78
C ASP A 125 -11.25 14.03 -4.31
N GLU A 126 -10.29 13.56 -5.11
CA GLU A 126 -10.43 13.52 -6.58
C GLU A 126 -11.56 12.59 -7.03
N VAL A 127 -11.72 11.43 -6.38
CA VAL A 127 -12.83 10.51 -6.66
C VAL A 127 -14.17 11.15 -6.31
N ALA A 128 -14.26 11.82 -5.15
CA ALA A 128 -15.45 12.54 -4.73
C ALA A 128 -15.86 13.62 -5.75
N GLN A 129 -14.89 14.39 -6.24
CA GLN A 129 -15.09 15.38 -7.29
C GLN A 129 -15.54 14.74 -8.61
N LYS A 130 -14.87 13.67 -9.05
CA LYS A 130 -15.16 13.01 -10.33
C LYS A 130 -16.55 12.39 -10.39
N LEU A 131 -17.03 11.85 -9.27
CA LEU A 131 -18.34 11.19 -9.19
C LEU A 131 -19.44 12.07 -8.62
N PHE A 132 -19.14 13.34 -8.31
CA PHE A 132 -20.08 14.28 -7.66
C PHE A 132 -20.74 13.68 -6.41
N ILE A 133 -19.91 13.13 -5.51
CA ILE A 133 -20.32 12.59 -4.21
C ILE A 133 -19.45 13.20 -3.10
N SER A 134 -19.86 13.03 -1.84
CA SER A 134 -19.06 13.45 -0.70
C SER A 134 -17.87 12.51 -0.44
N LYS A 135 -16.80 13.03 0.15
CA LYS A 135 -15.67 12.22 0.63
C LYS A 135 -16.11 11.12 1.61
N SER A 136 -17.10 11.40 2.46
CA SER A 136 -17.67 10.41 3.37
C SER A 136 -18.33 9.24 2.64
N GLU A 137 -19.00 9.49 1.51
CA GLU A 137 -19.58 8.44 0.68
C GLU A 137 -18.50 7.58 0.03
N VAL A 138 -17.38 8.19 -0.42
CA VAL A 138 -16.22 7.45 -0.92
C VAL A 138 -15.65 6.51 0.16
N LEU A 139 -15.47 7.01 1.38
CA LEU A 139 -14.95 6.20 2.49
C LEU A 139 -15.93 5.08 2.90
N LYS A 140 -17.23 5.37 2.88
CA LYS A 140 -18.27 4.35 3.10
C LYS A 140 -18.24 3.27 2.02
N ALA A 141 -18.09 3.67 0.76
CA ALA A 141 -17.99 2.75 -0.36
C ALA A 141 -16.75 1.82 -0.24
N PHE A 142 -15.61 2.33 0.23
CA PHE A 142 -14.46 1.46 0.53
C PHE A 142 -14.79 0.42 1.59
N HIS A 143 -15.43 0.84 2.68
CA HIS A 143 -15.85 -0.09 3.75
C HIS A 143 -16.81 -1.17 3.21
N ASP A 144 -17.80 -0.78 2.41
CA ASP A 144 -18.78 -1.70 1.83
C ASP A 144 -18.13 -2.68 0.83
N PHE A 145 -17.18 -2.20 0.03
CA PHE A 145 -16.38 -3.05 -0.86
C PHE A 145 -15.61 -4.13 -0.08
N PHE A 146 -14.87 -3.75 0.96
CA PHE A 146 -14.12 -4.70 1.78
C PHE A 146 -15.02 -5.68 2.53
N LYS A 147 -16.20 -5.23 2.98
CA LYS A 147 -17.18 -6.11 3.64
C LYS A 147 -17.71 -7.17 2.68
N SER A 148 -18.02 -6.80 1.44
CA SER A 148 -18.46 -7.75 0.40
C SER A 148 -17.39 -8.80 0.13
N TYR A 149 -16.13 -8.38 0.02
CA TYR A 149 -15.00 -9.26 -0.26
C TYR A 149 -14.67 -10.23 0.89
N ARG A 150 -14.96 -9.86 2.14
CA ARG A 150 -14.77 -10.75 3.30
C ARG A 150 -15.84 -11.82 3.45
N ASN A 151 -17.00 -11.61 2.83
CA ASN A 151 -18.15 -12.51 2.90
C ASN A 151 -18.30 -13.42 1.67
N SER A 152 -17.39 -13.31 0.69
CA SER A 152 -17.31 -14.16 -0.51
C SER A 152 -16.25 -15.24 -0.32
#